data_AF-A0A222VIX2-F1
#
_entry.id   AF-A0A222VIX2-F1
#
_cell.length_a   1.000
_cell.length_b   1.000
_cell.length_c   1.000
_cell.angle_alpha   90.00
_cell.angle_beta   90.00
_cell.angle_gamma   90.00
#
_symmetry.space_group_name_H-M   'P 1'
#
loop_
_entity.id
_entity.type
_entity.pdbx_description
1 polymer ?
#
loop_
_entity_poly.entity_id
_entity_poly.type
_entity_poly.pdbx_seq_one_letter_code
_entity_poly.pdbx_strand_id
1 'polypeptide(L)'
;MARKADKAAEAEHEAGLTPKKARNAIRVAKVVVPAAVPVLAPLAVRAAGVAREAYDRYQARKLGVNIEQLSEYTGKGGTLLARIAGASNGLAELRRSPKVTDDDLRFVERGQGTLEQLSASVRAAERMPGTRRKAAHKAVAAELEHIEGQLLHRLGI
;
A
#
# COMPACT_ATOMS: atom_id res chain seq x y z
N MET A 1 -16.98 -18.69 48.35
CA MET A 1 -16.68 -18.51 46.91
C MET A 1 -17.55 -17.37 46.35
N ALA A 2 -17.29 -16.09 46.67
CA ALA A 2 -18.07 -14.95 46.12
C ALA A 2 -17.48 -13.54 46.42
N ARG A 3 -16.14 -13.36 46.49
CA ARG A 3 -15.56 -12.03 46.81
C ARG A 3 -14.35 -11.61 45.96
N LYS A 4 -14.03 -12.38 44.91
CA LYS A 4 -12.89 -12.09 44.03
C LYS A 4 -13.29 -11.53 42.66
N ALA A 5 -14.56 -11.63 42.28
CA ALA A 5 -15.05 -11.13 41.00
C ALA A 5 -15.30 -9.61 41.02
N ASP A 6 -15.75 -9.05 42.15
CA ASP A 6 -16.12 -7.63 42.21
C ASP A 6 -14.90 -6.68 42.23
N LYS A 7 -13.73 -7.16 42.69
CA LYS A 7 -12.50 -6.34 42.76
C LYS A 7 -11.81 -6.11 41.41
N ALA A 8 -12.19 -6.85 40.35
CA ALA A 8 -11.60 -6.67 39.03
C ALA A 8 -12.32 -5.60 38.20
N ALA A 9 -13.61 -5.34 38.49
CA ALA A 9 -14.43 -4.39 37.74
C ALA A 9 -14.33 -2.93 38.24
N GLU A 10 -13.87 -2.71 39.46
CA GLU A 10 -13.69 -1.36 40.04
C GLU A 10 -12.36 -0.69 39.68
N ALA A 11 -11.43 -1.41 39.03
CA ALA A 11 -10.11 -0.85 38.69
C ALA A 11 -10.11 0.07 37.45
N GLU A 12 -11.21 0.12 36.69
CA GLU A 12 -11.28 0.85 35.41
C GLU A 12 -11.90 2.26 35.49
N HIS A 13 -12.43 2.67 36.65
CA HIS A 13 -13.03 4.00 36.81
C HIS A 13 -12.45 4.74 38.03
N GLU A 14 -11.17 5.12 37.95
CA GLU A 14 -10.60 6.34 38.57
C GLU A 14 -9.06 6.31 38.49
N ALA A 15 -8.52 6.52 37.30
CA ALA A 15 -7.09 6.76 37.14
C ALA A 15 -6.86 8.16 36.59
N GLY A 16 -7.27 9.17 37.36
CA GLY A 16 -6.66 10.49 37.24
C GLY A 16 -5.14 10.30 37.31
N LEU A 17 -4.46 10.53 36.18
CA LEU A 17 -3.01 10.42 36.03
C LEU A 17 -2.35 11.52 36.85
N THR A 18 -2.29 11.30 38.16
CA THR A 18 -1.55 12.16 39.06
C THR A 18 -0.07 12.10 38.63
N PRO A 19 0.63 13.25 38.56
CA PRO A 19 2.01 13.32 38.06
C PRO A 19 2.96 12.32 38.74
N LYS A 20 2.66 11.99 39.99
CA LYS A 20 3.39 11.01 40.81
C LYS A 20 3.20 9.57 40.34
N LYS A 21 1.97 9.17 39.96
CA LYS A 21 1.67 7.84 39.40
C LYS A 21 2.24 7.68 37.99
N ALA A 22 2.16 8.72 37.15
CA ALA A 22 2.79 8.73 35.83
C ALA A 22 4.33 8.59 35.92
N ARG A 23 4.97 9.34 36.84
CA ARG A 23 6.42 9.19 37.10
C ARG A 23 6.79 7.80 37.59
N ASN A 24 5.98 7.18 38.46
CA ASN A 24 6.21 5.81 38.90
C ASN A 24 5.98 4.80 37.77
N ALA A 25 4.96 4.96 36.94
CA ALA A 25 4.71 4.10 35.79
C ALA A 25 5.87 4.15 34.79
N ILE A 26 6.42 5.34 34.50
CA ILE A 26 7.60 5.49 33.65
C ILE A 26 8.82 4.80 34.27
N ARG A 27 9.04 4.94 35.59
CA ARG A 27 10.14 4.26 36.29
C ARG A 27 10.02 2.74 36.23
N VAL A 28 8.81 2.20 36.45
CA VAL A 28 8.53 0.77 36.37
C VAL A 28 8.70 0.27 34.94
N ALA A 29 8.14 0.98 33.95
CA ALA A 29 8.31 0.65 32.54
C ALA A 29 9.79 0.63 32.13
N LYS A 30 10.62 1.56 32.65
CA LYS A 30 12.07 1.61 32.38
C LYS A 30 12.83 0.36 32.79
N VAL A 31 12.30 -0.41 33.75
CA VAL A 31 12.92 -1.64 34.26
C VAL A 31 12.25 -2.88 33.66
N VAL A 32 10.93 -2.87 33.57
CA VAL A 32 10.14 -4.00 33.09
C VAL A 32 10.25 -4.17 31.57
N VAL A 33 10.29 -3.07 30.81
CA VAL A 33 10.39 -3.13 29.34
C VAL A 33 11.69 -3.84 28.91
N PRO A 34 12.90 -3.42 29.34
CA PRO A 34 14.15 -4.12 28.98
C PRO A 34 14.19 -5.57 29.45
N ALA A 35 13.63 -5.89 30.62
CA ALA A 35 13.59 -7.25 31.12
C ALA A 35 12.65 -8.16 30.30
N ALA A 36 11.58 -7.59 29.73
CA ALA A 36 10.66 -8.31 28.85
C ALA A 36 11.14 -8.36 27.40
N VAL A 37 12.12 -7.53 26.99
CA VAL A 37 12.67 -7.50 25.62
C VAL A 37 13.07 -8.89 25.12
N PRO A 38 13.89 -9.71 25.80
CA PRO A 38 14.32 -11.00 25.23
C PRO A 38 13.17 -11.99 24.99
N VAL A 39 12.07 -11.88 25.73
CA VAL A 39 10.90 -12.77 25.60
C VAL A 39 9.91 -12.24 24.56
N LEU A 40 9.74 -10.91 24.50
CA LEU A 40 8.77 -10.26 23.61
C LEU A 40 9.38 -9.87 22.26
N ALA A 41 10.69 -9.69 22.15
CA ALA A 41 11.37 -9.32 20.91
C ALA A 41 11.13 -10.34 19.79
N PRO A 42 11.21 -11.68 20.01
CA PRO A 42 10.89 -12.64 18.96
C PRO A 42 9.45 -12.52 18.49
N LEU A 43 8.52 -12.23 19.40
CA LEU A 43 7.09 -12.09 19.10
C LEU A 43 6.79 -10.78 18.37
N ALA A 44 7.44 -9.69 18.76
CA ALA A 44 7.33 -8.38 18.09
C ALA A 44 7.92 -8.42 16.67
N VAL A 45 9.05 -9.09 16.48
CA VAL A 45 9.64 -9.32 15.14
C VAL A 45 8.69 -10.16 14.28
N ARG A 46 8.08 -11.22 14.83
CA ARG A 46 7.09 -12.03 14.11
C ARG A 46 5.83 -11.23 13.78
N ALA A 47 5.30 -10.46 14.73
CA ALA A 47 4.12 -9.62 14.52
C ALA A 47 4.37 -8.52 13.48
N ALA A 48 5.55 -7.89 13.50
CA ALA A 48 5.97 -6.95 12.46
C ALA A 48 6.09 -7.63 11.09
N GLY A 49 6.61 -8.85 11.04
CA GLY A 49 6.65 -9.68 9.84
C GLY A 49 5.25 -9.99 9.30
N VAL A 50 4.33 -10.44 10.15
CA VAL A 50 2.95 -10.79 9.73
C VAL A 50 2.15 -9.56 9.33
N ALA A 51 2.30 -8.44 10.04
CA ALA A 51 1.65 -7.17 9.70
C ALA A 51 2.19 -6.63 8.36
N ARG A 52 3.51 -6.69 8.16
CA ARG A 52 4.14 -6.30 6.91
C ARG A 52 3.74 -7.22 5.77
N GLU A 53 3.69 -8.53 5.99
CA GLU A 53 3.30 -9.51 4.98
C GLU A 53 1.80 -9.45 4.69
N ALA A 54 0.95 -9.10 5.66
CA ALA A 54 -0.47 -8.84 5.44
C ALA A 54 -0.70 -7.52 4.70
N TYR A 55 0.11 -6.50 4.99
CA TYR A 55 0.11 -5.22 4.28
C TYR A 55 0.64 -5.38 2.85
N ASP A 56 1.69 -6.17 2.66
CA ASP A 56 2.26 -6.51 1.36
C ASP A 56 1.34 -7.44 0.58
N ARG A 57 0.64 -8.39 1.22
CA ARG A 57 -0.42 -9.20 0.57
C ARG A 57 -1.69 -8.40 0.27
N TYR A 58 -2.00 -7.39 1.07
CA TYR A 58 -3.10 -6.46 0.79
C TYR A 58 -2.72 -5.54 -0.37
N GLN A 59 -1.49 -5.01 -0.38
CA GLN A 59 -0.94 -4.26 -1.50
C GLN A 59 -0.78 -5.12 -2.75
N ALA A 60 -0.37 -6.39 -2.64
CA ALA A 60 -0.27 -7.32 -3.76
C ALA A 60 -1.65 -7.67 -4.34
N ARG A 61 -2.69 -7.79 -3.50
CA ARG A 61 -4.09 -7.95 -3.94
C ARG A 61 -4.67 -6.66 -4.53
N LYS A 62 -4.22 -5.49 -4.05
CA LYS A 62 -4.53 -4.16 -4.60
C LYS A 62 -3.66 -3.81 -5.82
N LEU A 63 -2.66 -4.63 -6.14
CA LEU A 63 -1.76 -4.43 -7.26
C LEU A 63 -2.15 -5.28 -8.46
N GLY A 64 -3.04 -6.29 -8.34
CA GLY A 64 -3.78 -6.89 -9.47
C GLY A 64 -3.00 -7.36 -10.71
N VAL A 65 -1.67 -7.31 -10.70
CA VAL A 65 -0.81 -7.58 -11.84
C VAL A 65 0.43 -8.31 -11.35
N ASN A 66 0.44 -9.60 -11.68
CA ASN A 66 1.59 -10.48 -11.52
C ASN A 66 2.83 -9.87 -12.16
N ILE A 67 3.97 -10.11 -11.54
CA ILE A 67 5.30 -9.79 -12.06
C ILE A 67 5.70 -10.77 -13.20
N GLU A 68 4.85 -11.74 -13.57
CA GLU A 68 5.01 -12.64 -14.73
C GLU A 68 4.82 -11.99 -16.12
N GLN A 69 4.76 -10.65 -16.24
CA GLN A 69 4.19 -9.98 -17.42
C GLN A 69 4.94 -10.11 -18.76
N LEU A 70 6.09 -10.78 -18.84
CA LEU A 70 6.85 -10.80 -20.09
C LEU A 70 6.21 -11.69 -21.19
N SER A 71 5.47 -12.73 -20.81
CA SER A 71 4.65 -13.54 -21.74
C SER A 71 3.25 -12.97 -21.97
N GLU A 72 2.87 -11.91 -21.24
CA GLU A 72 1.53 -11.32 -21.20
C GLU A 72 1.37 -10.09 -22.12
N TYR A 73 2.47 -9.52 -22.62
CA TYR A 73 2.48 -8.43 -23.61
C TYR A 73 2.39 -8.93 -25.05
N THR A 74 1.55 -9.93 -25.31
CA THR A 74 1.34 -10.47 -26.66
C THR A 74 0.04 -9.92 -27.26
N GLY A 75 -0.03 -9.81 -28.58
CA GLY A 75 -1.19 -9.26 -29.29
C GLY A 75 -1.06 -7.77 -29.66
N LYS A 76 -2.15 -7.17 -30.15
CA LYS A 76 -2.11 -5.86 -30.83
C LYS A 76 -1.98 -4.68 -29.86
N GLY A 77 -2.30 -4.90 -28.58
CA GLY A 77 -2.17 -3.95 -27.48
C GLY A 77 -0.94 -4.18 -26.60
N GLY A 78 -0.05 -5.11 -26.94
CA GLY A 78 1.12 -5.47 -26.11
C GLY A 78 2.00 -4.28 -25.74
N THR A 79 2.25 -3.36 -26.69
CA THR A 79 3.01 -2.13 -26.43
C THR A 79 2.34 -1.22 -25.40
N LEU A 80 1.00 -1.11 -25.41
CA LEU A 80 0.28 -0.30 -24.43
C LEU A 80 0.36 -0.93 -23.05
N LEU A 81 0.18 -2.25 -22.96
CA LEU A 81 0.31 -2.97 -21.69
C LEU A 81 1.72 -2.84 -21.11
N ALA A 82 2.77 -2.89 -21.94
CA ALA A 82 4.15 -2.67 -21.51
C ALA A 82 4.38 -1.25 -20.96
N ARG A 83 3.84 -0.22 -21.63
CA ARG A 83 3.90 1.16 -21.14
C ARG A 83 3.15 1.32 -19.82
N ILE A 84 1.95 0.75 -19.70
CA ILE A 84 1.17 0.78 -18.45
C ILE A 84 1.95 0.16 -17.31
N ALA A 85 2.61 -0.98 -17.52
CA ALA A 85 3.46 -1.58 -16.50
C ALA A 85 4.68 -0.72 -16.15
N GLY A 86 5.31 -0.07 -17.13
CA GLY A 86 6.35 0.93 -16.90
C GLY A 86 5.86 2.08 -16.02
N ALA A 87 4.69 2.65 -16.31
CA ALA A 87 4.08 3.69 -15.50
C ALA A 87 3.74 3.20 -14.09
N SER A 88 3.22 1.98 -13.93
CA SER A 88 2.97 1.36 -12.62
C SER A 88 4.25 1.23 -11.79
N ASN A 89 5.37 0.83 -12.41
CA ASN A 89 6.67 0.78 -11.75
C ASN A 89 7.13 2.17 -11.31
N GLY A 90 6.99 3.18 -12.18
CA GLY A 90 7.32 4.56 -11.83
C GLY A 90 6.45 5.14 -10.71
N LEU A 91 5.15 4.80 -10.64
CA LEU A 91 4.31 5.16 -9.48
C LEU A 91 4.80 4.49 -8.19
N ALA A 92 5.24 3.23 -8.26
CA ALA A 92 5.81 2.53 -7.12
C ALA A 92 7.17 3.11 -6.69
N GLU A 93 7.94 3.68 -7.63
CA GLU A 93 9.16 4.42 -7.36
C GLU A 93 8.86 5.77 -6.70
N LEU A 94 7.92 6.55 -7.24
CA LEU A 94 7.47 7.82 -6.66
C LEU A 94 7.01 7.63 -5.21
N ARG A 95 6.26 6.57 -4.91
CA ARG A 95 5.83 6.22 -3.55
C ARG A 95 6.99 5.95 -2.59
N ARG A 96 8.11 5.43 -3.11
CA ARG A 96 9.31 5.09 -2.33
C ARG A 96 10.31 6.26 -2.25
N SER A 97 10.05 7.35 -2.97
CA SER A 97 10.91 8.53 -2.97
C SER A 97 11.03 9.11 -1.56
N PRO A 98 12.24 9.49 -1.12
CA PRO A 98 12.43 10.14 0.19
C PRO A 98 11.80 11.54 0.27
N LYS A 99 11.45 12.14 -0.88
CA LYS A 99 10.82 13.46 -0.98
C LYS A 99 9.31 13.37 -1.27
N VAL A 100 8.72 12.18 -1.16
CA VAL A 100 7.30 11.97 -1.46
C VAL A 100 6.41 12.84 -0.58
N THR A 101 5.42 13.49 -1.20
CA THR A 101 4.42 14.30 -0.48
C THR A 101 3.11 13.55 -0.33
N ASP A 102 2.22 14.02 0.54
CA ASP A 102 0.85 13.47 0.65
C ASP A 102 0.07 13.60 -0.66
N ASP A 103 0.36 14.63 -1.46
CA ASP A 103 -0.25 14.77 -2.78
C ASP A 103 0.24 13.71 -3.76
N ASP A 104 1.53 13.40 -3.74
CA ASP A 104 2.10 12.31 -4.54
C ASP A 104 1.51 10.96 -4.15
N LEU A 105 1.28 10.72 -2.86
CA LEU A 105 0.63 9.48 -2.40
C LEU A 105 -0.80 9.36 -2.92
N ARG A 106 -1.58 10.44 -2.90
CA ARG A 106 -2.94 10.47 -3.49
C ARG A 106 -2.91 10.31 -5.01
N PHE A 107 -1.89 10.87 -5.67
CA PHE A 107 -1.67 10.68 -7.10
C PHE A 107 -1.32 9.22 -7.41
N VAL A 108 -0.42 8.60 -6.66
CA VAL A 108 -0.05 7.18 -6.81
C VAL A 108 -1.28 6.29 -6.66
N GLU A 109 -2.09 6.50 -5.62
CA GLU A 109 -3.28 5.67 -5.40
C GLU A 109 -4.30 5.79 -6.54
N ARG A 110 -4.60 7.01 -6.99
CA ARG A 110 -5.51 7.23 -8.13
C ARG A 110 -4.92 6.71 -9.44
N GLY A 111 -3.62 6.94 -9.65
CA GLY A 111 -2.88 6.50 -10.83
C GLY A 111 -2.89 4.98 -10.97
N GLN A 112 -2.63 4.25 -9.88
CA GLN A 112 -2.69 2.79 -9.87
C GLN A 112 -4.07 2.26 -10.28
N GLY A 113 -5.14 2.80 -9.68
CA GLY A 113 -6.51 2.41 -10.04
C GLY A 113 -6.86 2.73 -11.50
N THR A 114 -6.33 3.84 -12.03
CA THR A 114 -6.54 4.21 -13.45
C THR A 114 -5.77 3.27 -14.38
N LEU A 115 -4.50 2.95 -14.08
CA LEU A 115 -3.69 2.03 -14.88
C LEU A 115 -4.27 0.61 -14.93
N GLU A 116 -4.91 0.14 -13.85
CA GLU A 116 -5.66 -1.11 -13.85
C GLU A 116 -6.85 -1.07 -14.82
N GLN A 117 -7.62 0.02 -14.79
CA GLN A 117 -8.75 0.22 -15.71
C GLN A 117 -8.30 0.32 -17.17
N LEU A 118 -7.18 1.00 -17.44
CA LEU A 118 -6.58 1.07 -18.78
C LEU A 118 -6.13 -0.31 -19.25
N SER A 119 -5.48 -1.11 -18.40
CA SER A 119 -5.06 -2.48 -18.74
C SER A 119 -6.26 -3.36 -19.08
N ALA A 120 -7.33 -3.29 -18.30
CA ALA A 120 -8.58 -3.99 -18.59
C ALA A 120 -9.21 -3.53 -19.91
N SER A 121 -9.16 -2.24 -20.20
CA SER A 121 -9.69 -1.65 -21.43
C SER A 121 -8.93 -2.12 -22.67
N VAL A 122 -7.59 -2.23 -22.61
CA VAL A 122 -6.78 -2.79 -23.71
C VAL A 122 -7.17 -4.24 -23.97
N ARG A 123 -7.24 -5.07 -22.92
CA ARG A 123 -7.65 -6.48 -23.03
C ARG A 123 -9.06 -6.63 -23.59
N ALA A 124 -9.99 -5.73 -23.23
CA ALA A 124 -11.34 -5.71 -23.79
C ALA A 124 -11.35 -5.30 -25.28
N ALA A 125 -10.53 -4.32 -25.66
CA ALA A 125 -10.40 -3.84 -27.03
C ALA A 125 -9.89 -4.91 -28.01
N GLU A 126 -9.06 -5.85 -27.54
CA GLU A 126 -8.58 -6.98 -28.37
C GLU A 126 -9.70 -7.85 -28.94
N ARG A 127 -10.85 -7.93 -28.25
CA ARG A 127 -12.03 -8.68 -28.72
C ARG A 127 -12.89 -7.88 -29.71
N MET A 128 -12.52 -6.64 -30.02
CA MET A 128 -13.29 -5.76 -30.91
C MET A 128 -12.81 -5.84 -32.37
N PRO A 129 -13.70 -5.50 -33.35
CA PRO A 129 -13.30 -5.30 -34.74
C PRO A 129 -12.21 -4.24 -34.89
N GLY A 130 -11.42 -4.33 -35.97
CA GLY A 130 -10.17 -3.57 -36.14
C GLY A 130 -10.30 -2.06 -35.94
N THR A 131 -11.30 -1.42 -36.52
CA THR A 131 -11.53 0.03 -36.37
C THR A 131 -11.84 0.42 -34.94
N ARG A 132 -12.71 -0.34 -34.26
CA ARG A 132 -13.13 -0.06 -32.87
C ARG A 132 -11.99 -0.31 -31.89
N ARG A 133 -11.22 -1.39 -32.10
CA ARG A 133 -10.01 -1.68 -31.32
C ARG A 133 -8.98 -0.55 -31.43
N LYS A 134 -8.68 -0.09 -32.65
CA LYS A 134 -7.72 1.02 -32.88
C LYS A 134 -8.18 2.31 -32.17
N ALA A 135 -9.46 2.64 -32.26
CA ALA A 135 -10.02 3.81 -31.57
C ALA A 135 -9.89 3.69 -30.04
N ALA A 136 -10.20 2.51 -29.48
CA ALA A 136 -10.04 2.25 -28.05
C ALA A 136 -8.57 2.33 -27.61
N HIS A 137 -7.64 1.73 -28.38
CA HIS A 137 -6.20 1.82 -28.11
C HIS A 137 -5.70 3.26 -28.13
N LYS A 138 -6.18 4.09 -29.08
CA LYS A 138 -5.82 5.51 -29.14
C LYS A 138 -6.32 6.29 -27.92
N ALA A 139 -7.54 6.02 -27.46
CA ALA A 139 -8.08 6.64 -26.24
C ALA A 139 -7.27 6.24 -25.00
N VAL A 140 -6.94 4.94 -24.86
CA VAL A 140 -6.08 4.46 -23.78
C VAL A 140 -4.69 5.11 -23.82
N ALA A 141 -4.10 5.23 -25.01
CA ALA A 141 -2.79 5.86 -25.18
C ALA A 141 -2.78 7.32 -24.70
N ALA A 142 -3.81 8.08 -25.04
CA ALA A 142 -3.92 9.49 -24.64
C ALA A 142 -4.07 9.65 -23.12
N GLU A 143 -4.88 8.80 -22.47
CA GLU A 143 -5.03 8.83 -21.02
C GLU A 143 -3.72 8.41 -20.32
N LEU A 144 -3.04 7.40 -20.86
CA LEU A 144 -1.75 6.96 -20.34
C LEU A 144 -0.69 8.06 -20.42
N GLU A 145 -0.62 8.79 -21.54
CA GLU A 145 0.30 9.93 -21.72
C GLU A 145 0.05 11.03 -20.67
N HIS A 146 -1.20 11.26 -20.28
CA HIS A 146 -1.54 12.22 -19.23
C HIS A 146 -0.96 11.80 -17.87
N ILE A 147 -1.08 10.52 -17.51
CA ILE A 147 -0.53 9.97 -16.26
C ILE A 147 1.00 9.97 -16.30
N GLU A 148 1.60 9.51 -17.40
CA GLU A 148 3.05 9.48 -17.60
C GLU A 148 3.63 10.89 -17.47
N GLY A 149 3.00 11.90 -18.06
CA GLY A 149 3.43 13.30 -17.94
C GLY A 149 3.37 13.82 -16.50
N GLN A 150 2.29 13.55 -15.76
CA GLN A 150 2.19 13.91 -14.35
C GLN A 150 3.23 13.18 -13.49
N LEU A 151 3.47 11.89 -13.79
CA LEU A 151 4.46 11.08 -13.11
C LEU A 151 5.88 11.64 -13.30
N LEU A 152 6.27 11.95 -14.55
CA LEU A 152 7.57 12.55 -14.85
C LEU A 152 7.75 13.89 -14.12
N HIS A 153 6.74 14.75 -14.17
CA HIS A 153 6.77 16.02 -13.47
C HIS A 153 7.00 15.86 -11.96
N ARG A 154 6.35 14.89 -11.32
CA ARG A 154 6.50 14.59 -9.89
C ARG A 154 7.84 13.92 -9.54
N LEU A 155 8.39 13.15 -10.47
CA LEU A 155 9.75 12.60 -10.35
C LEU A 155 10.83 13.67 -10.59
N GLY A 156 10.46 14.83 -11.13
CA GLY A 156 11.36 15.95 -11.40
C GLY A 156 12.17 15.78 -12.68
N ILE A 157 11.62 15.06 -13.66
CA ILE A 157 12.20 14.80 -14.98
C ILE A 157 11.44 15.61 -16.03
#